data_AF-A0A7C7NXM4-F1
#
_entry.id   AF-A0A7C7NXM4-F1
#
_cell.length_a   1.000
_cell.length_b   1.000
_cell.length_c   1.000
_cell.angle_alpha   90.00
_cell.angle_beta   90.00
_cell.angle_gamma   90.00
#
_symmetry.space_group_name_H-M   'P 1'
#
loop_
_entity.id
_entity.type
_entity.pdbx_description
1 polymer ?
#
loop_
_entity_poly.entity_id
_entity_poly.type
_entity_poly.pdbx_seq_one_letter_code
_entity_poly.pdbx_strand_id
1 'polypeptide(L)' 'LRVPYPLGFYTKWMDGRIDDPEAGWKGRGLWATYSTRAPFHLETGPGTPSKVVHFQLRPDPLAR' A
#
# COMPACT_ATOMS: atom_id res chain seq x y z
N LEU A 1 -2.06 10.89 4.06
CA LEU A 1 -1.16 9.74 4.33
C LEU A 1 0.12 9.95 3.53
N ARG A 2 1.29 9.95 4.19
CA ARG A 2 2.60 9.97 3.51
C ARG A 2 3.29 8.65 3.83
N VAL A 3 3.91 8.04 2.83
CA VAL A 3 4.70 6.82 2.99
C VAL A 3 6.16 7.23 3.06
N PRO A 4 6.80 7.22 4.25
CA PRO A 4 8.20 7.62 4.38
C PRO A 4 9.17 6.55 3.87
N TYR A 5 8.74 5.29 3.82
CA TYR A 5 9.53 4.13 3.42
C TYR A 5 8.62 3.03 2.84
N PRO A 6 9.03 2.26 1.82
CA PRO A 6 10.33 2.30 1.12
C PRO A 6 10.56 3.58 0.32
N LEU A 7 11.82 3.97 0.16
CA LEU A 7 12.16 5.18 -0.58
C LEU A 7 11.76 5.03 -2.05
N GLY A 8 11.24 6.11 -2.63
CA GLY A 8 10.77 6.12 -4.02
C GLY A 8 9.38 5.51 -4.23
N PHE A 9 8.60 5.27 -3.17
CA PHE A 9 7.21 4.81 -3.29
C PHE A 9 6.42 5.74 -4.21
N TYR A 10 6.04 5.22 -5.37
CA TYR A 10 5.29 5.94 -6.38
C TYR A 10 4.00 5.18 -6.69
N THR A 11 2.88 5.78 -6.32
CA THR A 11 1.56 5.26 -6.63
C THR A 11 1.06 5.84 -7.94
N LYS A 12 0.77 4.95 -8.90
CA LYS A 12 0.12 5.35 -10.15
C LYS A 12 -1.41 5.29 -10.02
N TRP A 13 -1.90 4.36 -9.21
CA TRP A 13 -3.32 4.17 -8.92
C TRP A 13 -3.53 3.65 -7.51
N MET A 14 -4.74 3.91 -7.00
CA MET A 14 -5.15 3.56 -5.65
C MET A 14 -6.65 3.28 -5.63
N ASP A 15 -7.06 2.28 -4.85
CA ASP A 15 -8.44 1.84 -4.69
C ASP A 15 -8.75 1.57 -3.21
N GLY A 16 -9.91 2.04 -2.76
CA GLY A 16 -10.45 1.76 -1.43
C GLY A 16 -11.35 0.54 -1.49
N ARG A 17 -10.96 -0.53 -0.80
CA ARG A 17 -11.68 -1.82 -0.86
C ARG A 17 -12.21 -2.22 0.51
N ILE A 18 -13.35 -2.88 0.51
CA ILE A 18 -13.92 -3.60 1.66
C ILE A 18 -13.81 -5.08 1.29
N ASP A 19 -12.80 -5.74 1.84
CA ASP A 19 -12.56 -7.17 1.61
C ASP A 19 -13.39 -8.04 2.58
N ASP A 20 -13.74 -7.50 3.75
CA ASP A 20 -14.67 -8.12 4.72
C ASP A 20 -15.56 -7.04 5.38
N PRO A 21 -16.89 -7.06 5.13
CA PRO A 21 -17.79 -6.06 5.69
C PRO A 21 -18.05 -6.23 7.20
N GLU A 22 -17.86 -7.44 7.76
CA GLU A 22 -18.13 -7.73 9.17
C GLU A 22 -16.91 -7.47 10.06
N ALA A 23 -15.69 -7.51 9.51
CA ALA A 23 -14.44 -7.26 10.25
C ALA A 23 -14.17 -5.76 10.57
N GLY A 24 -15.16 -4.88 10.40
CA GLY A 24 -15.09 -3.48 10.78
C GLY A 24 -13.98 -2.70 10.04
N TRP A 25 -13.08 -2.05 10.78
CA TRP A 25 -12.00 -1.26 10.15
C TRP A 25 -10.86 -2.12 9.58
N LYS A 26 -10.72 -3.38 10.04
CA LYS A 26 -9.67 -4.29 9.57
C LYS A 26 -10.03 -4.96 8.24
N GLY A 27 -11.32 -5.13 7.99
CA GLY A 27 -11.84 -5.69 6.74
C GLY A 27 -11.89 -4.70 5.59
N ARG A 28 -11.53 -3.44 5.83
CA ARG A 28 -11.38 -2.41 4.79
C ARG A 28 -9.94 -1.94 4.71
N GLY A 29 -9.53 -1.52 3.53
CA GLY A 29 -8.19 -1.02 3.33
C GLY A 29 -7.99 -0.32 2.01
N LEU A 30 -6.87 0.38 1.95
CA LEU A 30 -6.45 1.12 0.77
C LEU A 30 -5.39 0.32 0.05
N TRP A 31 -5.69 -0.07 -1.18
CA TRP A 31 -4.77 -0.80 -2.04
C TRP A 31 -4.15 0.18 -3.03
N ALA A 32 -2.83 0.21 -3.10
CA ALA A 32 -2.11 1.08 -4.03
C ALA A 32 -1.08 0.29 -4.82
N THR A 33 -0.94 0.62 -6.09
CA THR A 33 0.11 0.02 -6.91
C THR A 33 1.43 0.73 -6.66
N TYR A 34 2.50 -0.03 -6.44
CA TYR A 34 3.86 0.50 -6.49
C TYR A 34 4.37 0.37 -7.93
N SER A 35 4.13 1.42 -8.73
CA SER A 35 4.30 1.38 -10.20
C SER A 35 5.34 2.38 -10.69
N THR A 36 6.54 2.37 -10.10
CA THR A 36 7.67 3.11 -10.66
C THR A 36 8.06 2.54 -12.02
N ARG A 37 8.52 3.40 -12.94
CA ARG A 37 8.96 2.99 -14.29
C ARG A 37 10.30 2.25 -14.28
N ALA A 38 11.10 2.40 -13.23
CA ALA A 38 12.40 1.77 -13.09
C ALA A 38 12.46 0.96 -11.78
N PRO A 39 11.75 -0.18 -11.68
CA PRO A 39 11.70 -0.98 -10.46
C PRO A 39 13.07 -1.53 -10.05
N PHE A 40 14.02 -1.63 -10.97
CA PHE A 40 15.41 -2.04 -10.72
C PHE A 40 16.25 -1.00 -9.96
N HIS A 41 15.80 0.26 -9.90
CA HIS A 41 16.41 1.30 -9.05
C HIS A 41 15.86 1.30 -7.61
N LEU A 42 14.92 0.41 -7.30
CA LEU A 42 14.43 0.24 -5.94
C LEU A 42 15.45 -0.49 -5.09
N GLU A 43 15.31 -0.37 -3.78
CA GLU A 43 16.16 -1.02 -2.78
C GLU A 43 16.30 -2.54 -2.95
N THR A 44 15.33 -3.19 -3.62
CA THR A 44 15.35 -4.64 -3.90
C THR A 44 16.20 -5.01 -5.14
N GLY A 45 16.57 -4.05 -5.99
CA GLY A 45 17.51 -4.23 -7.10
C GLY A 45 16.93 -4.85 -8.39
N PRO A 46 17.79 -5.32 -9.32
CA PRO A 46 17.38 -5.94 -10.58
C PRO A 46 16.45 -7.14 -10.38
N GLY A 47 15.43 -7.28 -11.24
CA GLY A 47 14.43 -8.36 -11.14
C GLY A 47 13.28 -8.07 -10.17
N THR A 48 13.25 -6.91 -9.53
CA THR A 48 12.14 -6.51 -8.65
C THR A 48 10.82 -6.43 -9.42
N PRO A 49 9.80 -7.24 -9.07
CA PRO A 49 8.49 -7.15 -9.71
C PRO A 49 7.72 -5.91 -9.23
N SER A 50 6.69 -5.52 -9.99
CA SER A 50 5.71 -4.56 -9.50
C SER A 50 5.00 -5.11 -8.28
N LYS A 51 4.68 -4.24 -7.31
CA LYS A 51 4.04 -4.63 -6.05
C LYS A 51 2.68 -3.94 -5.92
N VAL A 52 1.76 -4.61 -5.24
CA VAL A 52 0.54 -3.98 -4.71
C VAL A 52 0.70 -3.90 -3.20
N VAL A 53 0.43 -2.74 -2.63
CA VAL A 53 0.59 -2.47 -1.20
C VAL A 53 -0.78 -2.24 -0.58
N HIS A 54 -1.03 -2.90 0.55
CA HIS A 54 -2.23 -2.74 1.35
C HIS A 54 -1.96 -1.86 2.56
N PHE A 55 -2.70 -0.77 2.71
CA PHE A 55 -2.66 0.10 3.87
C PHE A 55 -3.94 -0.08 4.69
N GLN A 56 -3.79 -0.50 5.94
CA GLN A 56 -4.87 -0.51 6.91
C GLN A 56 -5.04 0.88 7.53
N LEU A 57 -6.22 1.46 7.38
CA LEU A 57 -6.56 2.77 7.92
C LEU A 57 -7.34 2.60 9.22
N ARG A 58 -6.68 2.90 10.33
CA ARG A 58 -7.31 2.88 11.65
C ARG A 58 -8.17 4.12 11.87
N PRO A 59 -9.35 4.01 12.50
CA PRO A 59 -10.15 5.16 12.86
C PRO A 59 -9.49 6.00 13.97
N ASP A 60 -8.74 5.36 14.87
CA ASP A 60 -7.95 5.99 15.92
C ASP A 60 -6.64 5.20 16.18
N PRO A 61 -5.63 5.80 16.84
CA PRO A 61 -4.33 5.16 17.03
C PRO A 61 -4.34 3.89 17.90
N LEU A 62 -5.36 3.70 18.75
CA LEU A 62 -5.45 2.61 19.71
C LEU A 62 -6.43 1.51 19.27
N ALA A 63 -7.14 1.71 18.14
CA ALA A 63 -8.03 0.73 17.54
C ALA A 63 -7.33 -0.62 17.40
N ARG A 64 -7.86 -1.66 18.05
CA ARG A 64 -7.28 -3.00 18.07
C ARG A 64 -7.79 -3.92 17.00
#